data_AF-A0A0F8ZFJ4-F1
#
_entry.id   AF-A0A0F8ZFJ4-F1
#
_cell.length_a   1.000
_cell.length_b   1.000
_cell.length_c   1.000
_cell.angle_alpha   90.00
_cell.angle_beta   90.00
_cell.angle_gamma   90.00
#
_symmetry.space_group_name_H-M   'P 1'
#
loop_
_entity.id
_entity.type
_entity.pdbx_description
1 polymer ?
#
loop_
_entity_poly.entity_id
_entity_poly.type
_entity_poly.pdbx_seq_one_letter_code
_entity_poly.pdbx_strand_id
1 'polypeptide(L)'
;MKKKITSNNPKDILAGRKVALGLLPGAGKIYGALAMNEGIKKGYGPYNWRENAVKHTVYLDATERHLQAIRDGQWLDLESGVPHWGHIIASASIVLDANSIGKLIDDLPPPGKAAEILDKYEVKK
;
A
#
# COMPACT_ATOMS: atom_id res chain seq x y z
N MET A 1 -7.27 -34.12 -7.10
CA MET A 1 -6.33 -33.94 -5.98
C MET A 1 -4.99 -33.47 -6.53
N LYS A 2 -4.50 -32.27 -6.14
CA LYS A 2 -3.17 -31.82 -6.61
C LYS A 2 -2.09 -32.65 -5.90
N LYS A 3 -1.23 -33.31 -6.69
CA LYS A 3 -0.12 -34.13 -6.21
C LYS A 3 0.81 -33.25 -5.36
N LYS A 4 1.12 -33.65 -4.12
CA LYS A 4 2.07 -32.95 -3.26
C LYS A 4 3.46 -33.10 -3.89
N ILE A 5 3.94 -32.06 -4.56
CA ILE A 5 5.28 -32.06 -5.15
C ILE A 5 6.27 -31.83 -4.00
N THR A 6 6.94 -32.89 -3.57
CA THR A 6 8.08 -32.79 -2.65
C THR A 6 9.34 -32.66 -3.48
N SER A 7 10.01 -31.50 -3.43
CA SER A 7 11.30 -31.29 -4.08
C SER A 7 12.44 -31.55 -3.11
N ASN A 8 13.38 -32.42 -3.51
CA ASN A 8 14.66 -32.61 -2.81
C ASN A 8 15.73 -31.60 -3.26
N ASN A 9 15.37 -30.66 -4.14
CA ASN A 9 16.28 -29.60 -4.57
C ASN A 9 16.49 -28.61 -3.40
N PRO A 10 17.73 -28.39 -2.93
CA PRO A 10 18.01 -27.43 -1.85
C PRO A 10 17.51 -26.02 -2.16
N LYS A 11 17.48 -25.61 -3.43
CA LYS A 11 16.96 -24.31 -3.86
C LYS A 11 15.46 -24.19 -3.66
N ASP A 12 14.69 -25.26 -3.88
CA ASP A 12 13.24 -25.26 -3.70
C ASP A 12 12.86 -25.24 -2.21
N ILE A 13 13.61 -26.00 -1.38
CA ILE A 13 13.46 -26.01 0.07
C ILE A 13 13.78 -24.63 0.66
N LEU A 14 14.86 -23.98 0.21
CA LEU A 14 15.24 -22.64 0.65
C LEU A 14 14.31 -21.56 0.07
N ALA A 15 13.78 -21.74 -1.14
CA ALA A 15 12.81 -20.83 -1.74
C ALA A 15 11.51 -20.77 -0.91
N GLY A 16 11.10 -21.89 -0.31
CA GLY A 16 9.95 -21.92 0.62
C GLY A 16 10.10 -21.04 1.87
N ARG A 17 11.32 -20.59 2.18
CA ARG A 17 11.59 -19.65 3.30
C ARG A 17 11.60 -18.18 2.86
N LYS A 18 11.57 -17.91 1.55
CA LYS A 18 11.59 -16.54 1.00
C LYS A 18 10.16 -16.06 0.79
N VAL A 19 9.96 -14.74 0.93
CA VAL A 19 8.70 -14.12 0.54
C VAL A 19 8.49 -14.32 -0.96
N ALA A 20 7.41 -15.01 -1.33
CA ALA A 20 7.05 -15.24 -2.73
C ALA A 20 6.38 -13.98 -3.29
N LEU A 21 7.17 -13.05 -3.87
CA LEU A 21 6.67 -11.79 -4.43
C LEU A 21 5.60 -11.97 -5.53
N GLY A 22 5.50 -13.17 -6.13
CA GLY A 22 4.43 -13.54 -7.05
C GLY A 22 3.04 -13.63 -6.40
N LEU A 23 2.93 -13.68 -5.07
CA LEU A 23 1.66 -13.73 -4.35
C LEU A 23 0.89 -12.42 -4.41
N LEU A 24 1.56 -11.29 -4.62
CA LEU A 24 0.88 -10.03 -4.85
C LEU A 24 0.31 -10.02 -6.29
N PRO A 25 -1.02 -9.93 -6.48
CA PRO A 25 -1.64 -10.00 -7.81
C PRO A 25 -1.12 -8.91 -8.74
N GLY A 26 -1.03 -9.24 -10.03
CA GLY A 26 -0.50 -8.33 -11.06
C GLY A 26 -1.27 -7.02 -11.16
N ALA A 27 -2.61 -7.05 -11.00
CA ALA A 27 -3.43 -5.84 -11.03
C ALA A 27 -3.00 -4.80 -9.97
N GLY A 28 -2.73 -5.24 -8.73
CA GLY A 28 -2.28 -4.35 -7.67
C GLY A 28 -0.92 -3.73 -7.96
N LYS A 29 0.01 -4.52 -8.52
CA LYS A 29 1.34 -4.03 -8.94
C LYS A 29 1.22 -2.98 -10.06
N ILE A 30 0.43 -3.28 -11.09
CA ILE A 30 0.29 -2.44 -12.28
C ILE A 30 -0.37 -1.12 -11.92
N TYR A 31 -1.53 -1.14 -11.24
CA TYR A 31 -2.24 0.09 -10.91
C TYR A 31 -1.54 0.91 -9.82
N GLY A 32 -0.85 0.27 -8.87
CA GLY A 32 0.05 0.97 -7.95
C GLY A 32 1.19 1.69 -8.68
N ALA A 33 1.84 1.02 -9.64
CA ALA A 33 2.90 1.61 -10.44
C ALA A 33 2.40 2.76 -11.34
N LEU A 34 1.22 2.63 -11.94
CA LEU A 34 0.60 3.70 -12.73
C LEU A 34 0.29 4.93 -11.86
N ALA A 35 -0.25 4.74 -10.65
CA ALA A 35 -0.45 5.84 -9.72
C ALA A 35 0.86 6.51 -9.28
N MET A 36 1.93 5.74 -9.02
CA MET A 36 3.26 6.32 -8.75
C MET A 36 3.81 7.14 -9.92
N ASN A 37 3.50 6.74 -11.16
CA ASN A 37 3.91 7.48 -12.35
C ASN A 37 3.26 8.87 -12.44
N GLU A 38 2.11 9.10 -11.79
CA GLU A 38 1.53 10.45 -11.68
C GLU A 38 2.43 11.41 -10.89
N GLY A 39 3.12 10.92 -9.86
CA GLY A 39 4.12 11.71 -9.15
C GLY A 39 5.30 12.10 -10.03
N ILE A 40 5.71 11.20 -10.94
CA ILE A 40 6.74 11.48 -11.95
C ILE A 40 6.25 12.55 -12.92
N LYS A 41 5.02 12.44 -13.43
CA LYS A 41 4.40 13.44 -14.31
C LYS A 41 4.28 14.82 -13.65
N LYS A 42 4.11 14.86 -12.32
CA LYS A 42 4.08 16.09 -11.52
C LYS A 42 5.49 16.68 -11.24
N GLY A 43 6.55 16.06 -11.75
CA GLY A 43 7.93 16.56 -11.64
C GLY A 43 8.66 16.15 -10.37
N TYR A 44 8.09 15.26 -9.54
CA TYR A 44 8.74 14.82 -8.30
C TYR A 44 9.88 13.84 -8.53
N GLY A 45 9.86 13.11 -9.66
CA GLY A 45 10.80 12.02 -9.94
C GLY A 45 10.49 10.73 -9.17
N PRO A 46 11.11 9.60 -9.56
CA PRO A 46 10.92 8.33 -8.88
C PRO A 46 11.62 8.32 -7.50
N TYR A 47 11.02 7.66 -6.51
CA TYR A 47 11.59 7.47 -5.16
C TYR A 47 11.96 8.76 -4.41
N ASN A 48 11.37 9.91 -4.75
CA ASN A 48 11.71 11.21 -4.15
C ASN A 48 11.55 11.24 -2.61
N TRP A 49 10.68 10.42 -2.05
CA TRP A 49 10.47 10.24 -0.60
C TRP A 49 11.66 9.61 0.12
N ARG A 50 12.60 8.98 -0.59
CA ARG A 50 13.84 8.45 -0.01
C ARG A 50 14.86 9.54 0.26
N GLU A 51 14.84 10.59 -0.56
CA GLU A 51 15.70 11.77 -0.39
C GLU A 51 15.04 12.74 0.60
N ASN A 52 13.75 13.01 0.39
CA ASN A 52 12.98 13.98 1.14
C ASN A 52 12.02 13.27 2.09
N ALA A 53 12.18 13.49 3.39
CA ALA A 53 11.30 12.89 4.39
C ALA A 53 9.85 13.34 4.19
N VAL A 54 8.91 12.44 4.45
CA VAL A 54 7.47 12.65 4.22
C VAL A 54 6.66 12.53 5.49
N LYS A 55 5.59 13.31 5.60
CA LYS A 55 4.65 13.29 6.73
C LYS A 55 3.69 12.13 6.63
N HIS A 56 3.47 11.43 7.75
CA HIS A 56 2.53 10.32 7.81
C HIS A 56 1.10 10.78 7.54
N THR A 57 0.68 11.90 8.14
CA THR A 57 -0.67 12.47 7.98
C THR A 57 -1.03 12.75 6.53
N VAL A 58 -0.09 13.24 5.72
CA VAL A 58 -0.32 13.54 4.29
C VAL A 58 -0.76 12.31 3.50
N TYR A 59 -0.15 11.15 3.77
CA TYR A 59 -0.51 9.90 3.09
C TYR A 59 -1.77 9.25 3.67
N LEU A 60 -2.07 9.46 4.96
CA LEU A 60 -3.36 9.09 5.55
C LEU A 60 -4.50 9.86 4.89
N ASP A 61 -4.38 11.18 4.78
CA ASP A 61 -5.39 12.03 4.14
C ASP A 61 -5.55 11.72 2.65
N ALA A 62 -4.45 11.43 1.95
CA ALA A 62 -4.50 11.00 0.54
C ALA A 62 -5.25 9.67 0.38
N THR A 63 -4.97 8.71 1.26
CA THR A 63 -5.66 7.42 1.27
C THR A 63 -7.15 7.60 1.56
N GLU A 64 -7.51 8.43 2.55
CA GLU A 64 -8.90 8.71 2.92
C GLU A 64 -9.68 9.35 1.77
N ARG A 65 -9.12 10.31 1.04
CA ARG A 65 -9.79 10.92 -0.13
C ARG A 65 -10.13 9.89 -1.21
N HIS A 66 -9.20 8.98 -1.52
CA HIS A 66 -9.46 7.92 -2.50
C HIS A 66 -10.44 6.86 -1.97
N LEU A 67 -10.38 6.55 -0.68
CA LEU A 67 -11.34 5.64 -0.04
C LEU A 67 -12.76 6.20 -0.06
N GLN A 68 -12.93 7.49 0.22
CA GLN A 68 -14.23 8.15 0.16
C GLN A 68 -14.78 8.21 -1.26
N ALA A 69 -13.95 8.51 -2.26
CA ALA A 69 -14.37 8.45 -3.67
C ALA A 69 -14.88 7.05 -4.07
N ILE A 70 -14.21 5.98 -3.60
CA ILE A 70 -14.67 4.59 -3.80
C ILE A 70 -16.05 4.36 -3.14
N ARG A 71 -16.23 4.83 -1.90
CA ARG A 71 -17.50 4.69 -1.17
C ARG A 71 -18.65 5.38 -1.87
N ASP A 72 -18.37 6.52 -2.51
CA ASP A 72 -19.34 7.29 -3.29
C ASP A 72 -19.52 6.76 -4.73
N GLY A 73 -18.93 5.60 -5.05
CA GLY A 73 -19.16 4.89 -6.31
C GLY A 73 -18.22 5.26 -7.46
N GLN A 74 -17.17 6.04 -7.21
CA GLN A 74 -16.14 6.31 -8.22
C GLN A 74 -15.13 5.16 -8.27
N TRP A 75 -14.92 4.60 -9.47
CA TRP A 75 -13.89 3.57 -9.68
C TRP A 75 -12.54 4.16 -10.05
N LEU A 76 -12.55 5.15 -10.96
CA LEU A 76 -11.38 5.82 -11.49
C LEU A 76 -11.25 7.22 -10.90
N ASP A 77 -10.02 7.61 -10.58
CA ASP A 77 -9.68 8.99 -10.32
C ASP A 77 -9.77 9.81 -11.61
N LEU A 78 -10.50 10.93 -11.56
CA LEU A 78 -10.80 11.75 -12.74
C LEU A 78 -9.57 12.49 -13.29
N GLU A 79 -8.59 12.81 -12.43
CA GLU A 79 -7.37 13.53 -12.84
C GLU A 79 -6.41 12.58 -13.58
N SER A 80 -6.18 11.39 -13.03
CA SER A 80 -5.18 10.45 -13.56
C SER A 80 -5.73 9.37 -14.50
N GLY A 81 -7.03 9.08 -14.44
CA GLY A 81 -7.65 7.93 -15.11
C GLY A 81 -7.26 6.57 -14.51
N VAL A 82 -6.56 6.55 -13.37
CA VAL A 82 -6.14 5.33 -12.67
C VAL A 82 -7.20 4.96 -11.62
N PRO A 83 -7.48 3.67 -11.37
CA PRO A 83 -8.37 3.28 -10.28
C PRO A 83 -7.92 3.85 -8.94
N HIS A 84 -8.87 4.30 -8.11
CA HIS A 84 -8.57 4.83 -6.78
C HIS A 84 -7.79 3.84 -5.89
N TRP A 85 -8.04 2.54 -6.06
CA TRP A 85 -7.25 1.48 -5.43
C TRP A 85 -5.76 1.53 -5.78
N GLY A 86 -5.39 1.95 -7.00
CA GLY A 86 -4.01 2.16 -7.41
C GLY A 86 -3.33 3.25 -6.58
N HIS A 87 -4.02 4.37 -6.36
CA HIS A 87 -3.51 5.47 -5.52
C HIS A 87 -3.37 5.09 -4.04
N ILE A 88 -4.31 4.28 -3.52
CA ILE A 88 -4.21 3.72 -2.16
C ILE A 88 -2.98 2.81 -2.05
N ILE A 89 -2.76 1.92 -3.02
CA ILE A 89 -1.58 1.03 -3.05
C ILE A 89 -0.29 1.86 -3.13
N ALA A 90 -0.25 2.89 -3.98
CA ALA A 90 0.91 3.76 -4.11
C ALA A 90 1.21 4.49 -2.79
N SER A 91 0.19 5.07 -2.16
CA SER A 91 0.30 5.77 -0.88
C SER A 91 0.84 4.86 0.23
N ALA A 92 0.23 3.68 0.40
CA ALA A 92 0.67 2.71 1.40
C ALA A 92 2.10 2.20 1.13
N SER A 93 2.46 1.99 -0.14
CA SER A 93 3.80 1.55 -0.52
C SER A 93 4.87 2.61 -0.20
N ILE A 94 4.57 3.89 -0.41
CA ILE A 94 5.47 4.99 -0.05
C ILE A 94 5.65 5.07 1.46
N VAL A 95 4.57 4.98 2.25
CA VAL A 95 4.65 5.00 3.72
C VAL A 95 5.52 3.85 4.24
N LEU A 96 5.32 2.63 3.73
CA LEU A 96 6.12 1.46 4.12
C LEU A 96 7.60 1.62 3.75
N ASP A 97 7.88 2.10 2.54
CA ASP A 97 9.26 2.28 2.06
C ASP A 97 9.96 3.41 2.83
N ALA A 98 9.31 4.56 3.01
CA ALA A 98 9.82 5.68 3.80
C ALA A 98 10.09 5.27 5.26
N ASN A 99 9.19 4.49 5.88
CA ASN A 99 9.39 3.97 7.23
C ASN A 99 10.62 3.03 7.30
N SER A 100 10.81 2.18 6.29
CA SER A 100 11.91 1.21 6.24
C SER A 100 13.31 1.85 6.19
N ILE A 101 13.40 3.12 5.81
CA ILE A 101 14.65 3.89 5.68
C ILE A 101 14.71 5.11 6.61
N GLY A 102 13.79 5.24 7.58
CA GLY A 102 13.78 6.37 8.52
C GLY A 102 13.44 7.73 7.90
N LYS A 103 12.68 7.74 6.80
CA LYS A 103 12.21 8.95 6.09
C LYS A 103 10.72 9.23 6.31
N LEU A 104 10.01 8.40 7.07
CA LEU A 104 8.66 8.71 7.51
C LEU A 104 8.73 9.59 8.77
N ILE A 105 8.16 10.79 8.69
CA ILE A 105 7.99 11.70 9.82
C ILE A 105 6.76 11.26 10.58
N ASP A 106 6.93 10.94 11.86
CA ASP A 106 5.82 10.70 12.77
C ASP A 106 5.23 12.04 13.22
N ASP A 107 4.18 12.46 12.53
CA ASP A 107 3.41 13.67 12.83
C ASP A 107 1.96 13.36 13.25
N LEU A 108 1.73 12.15 13.76
CA LEU A 108 0.42 11.72 14.23
C LEU A 108 0.03 12.42 15.54
N PRO A 109 -1.28 12.60 15.81
CA PRO A 109 -1.74 13.05 17.11
C PRO A 109 -1.42 12.01 18.20
N PRO A 110 -1.46 12.38 19.49
CA PRO A 110 -1.36 11.42 20.58
C PRO A 110 -2.34 10.25 20.40
N PRO A 111 -1.95 9.01 20.76
CA PRO A 111 -2.78 7.84 20.51
C PRO A 111 -4.21 7.96 21.04
N GLY A 112 -5.18 7.68 20.17
CA GLY A 112 -6.61 7.60 20.51
C GLY A 112 -7.10 6.17 20.73
N LYS A 113 -8.34 6.01 21.18
CA LYS A 113 -8.96 4.71 21.50
C LYS A 113 -9.79 4.09 20.37
N ALA A 114 -9.55 4.47 19.11
CA ALA A 114 -10.41 4.08 17.98
C ALA A 114 -10.55 2.55 17.85
N ALA A 115 -9.45 1.79 17.98
CA ALA A 115 -9.48 0.33 17.93
C ALA A 115 -10.31 -0.27 19.06
N GLU A 116 -10.10 0.17 20.31
CA GLU A 116 -10.89 -0.28 21.47
C GLU A 116 -12.40 -0.01 21.29
N ILE A 117 -12.75 1.14 20.69
CA ILE A 117 -14.13 1.50 20.41
C ILE A 117 -14.74 0.57 19.35
N LEU A 118 -14.01 0.27 18.27
CA LEU A 118 -14.47 -0.66 17.23
C LEU A 118 -14.70 -2.07 17.81
N ASP A 119 -13.73 -2.59 18.56
CA ASP A 119 -13.81 -3.91 19.19
C ASP A 119 -15.01 -4.04 20.14
N LYS A 120 -15.34 -2.96 20.85
CA LYS A 120 -16.50 -2.91 21.75
C LYS A 120 -17.83 -3.11 21.01
N TYR A 121 -17.94 -2.66 19.76
CA TYR A 121 -19.17 -2.73 18.96
C TYR A 121 -19.15 -3.82 17.90
N GLU A 122 -18.07 -4.60 17.78
CA GLU A 122 -18.02 -5.75 16.90
C GLU A 122 -18.96 -6.86 17.42
N VAL A 123 -19.94 -7.25 16.60
CA VAL A 123 -20.80 -8.41 16.90
C VAL A 123 -20.00 -9.68 16.65
N LYS A 124 -19.50 -10.29 17.72
CA LYS A 124 -18.76 -11.56 17.65
C LYS A 124 -19.72 -12.70 17.30
N LYS A 125 -19.35 -13.47 16.27
CA LYS A 125 -20.04 -14.71 15.86
C LYS A 125 -19.57 -15.89 16.68
#